data_AF-A0A6G3YY98-F1
#
_entry.id   AF-A0A6G3YY98-F1
#
_cell.length_a   1.000
_cell.length_b   1.000
_cell.length_c   1.000
_cell.angle_alpha   90.00
_cell.angle_beta   90.00
_cell.angle_gamma   90.00
#
_symmetry.space_group_name_H-M   'P 1'
#
loop_
_entity.id
_entity.type
_entity.pdbx_description
1 polymer ?
#
loop_
_entity_poly.entity_id
_entity_poly.type
_entity_poly.pdbx_seq_one_letter_code
_entity_poly.pdbx_strand_id
1 'polypeptide(L)'
;MTLSPVFIADTEVHPLYSEHVGDDFELWIAQPQAGFAPLSPSPPQVLYVLNANLFFGTAVEMTRLMHKLYGELPPLLVVGIAYPTADGFLQGALRAYRRCWFRS
;
A
#
# COMPACT_ATOMS: atom_id res chain seq x y z
N MET A 1 23.02 -20.08 -2.86
CA MET A 1 22.91 -18.66 -3.28
C MET A 1 21.94 -17.98 -2.33
N THR A 2 22.43 -17.10 -1.47
CA THR A 2 21.58 -16.22 -0.65
C THR A 2 21.21 -15.02 -1.52
N LEU A 3 19.93 -14.90 -1.89
CA LEU A 3 19.45 -13.72 -2.61
C LEU A 3 19.39 -12.55 -1.64
N SER A 4 19.98 -11.41 -2.02
CA SER A 4 19.78 -10.17 -1.27
C SER A 4 18.32 -9.74 -1.38
N PRO A 5 17.69 -9.31 -0.27
CA PRO A 5 16.33 -8.81 -0.31
C PRO A 5 16.23 -7.58 -1.22
N VAL A 6 15.13 -7.49 -1.97
CA VAL A 6 14.81 -6.34 -2.81
C VAL A 6 13.92 -5.40 -2.01
N PHE A 7 14.27 -4.12 -2.01
CA PHE A 7 13.53 -3.07 -1.31
C PHE A 7 12.93 -2.09 -2.30
N ILE A 8 11.69 -1.66 -2.05
CA ILE A 8 11.08 -0.54 -2.76
C ILE A 8 11.46 0.73 -1.98
N ALA A 9 12.13 1.68 -2.64
CA ALA A 9 12.60 2.91 -2.00
C ALA A 9 11.43 3.72 -1.41
N ASP A 10 11.69 4.41 -0.30
CA ASP A 10 10.72 5.24 0.43
C ASP A 10 9.42 4.50 0.76
N THR A 11 9.57 3.25 1.22
CA THR A 11 8.45 2.44 1.72
C THR A 11 8.74 1.90 3.12
N GLU A 12 7.67 1.66 3.86
CA GLU A 12 7.70 1.12 5.21
C GLU A 12 6.50 0.19 5.43
N VAL A 13 6.62 -0.70 6.42
CA VAL A 13 5.59 -1.66 6.78
C VAL A 13 5.33 -1.55 8.28
N HIS A 14 4.06 -1.39 8.64
CA HIS A 14 3.61 -1.29 10.03
C HIS A 14 2.60 -2.39 10.35
N PRO A 15 2.80 -3.22 11.38
CA PRO A 15 1.78 -4.13 11.84
C PRO A 15 0.62 -3.36 12.48
N LEU A 16 -0.60 -3.83 12.27
CA LEU A 16 -1.82 -3.23 12.83
C LEU A 16 -2.79 -4.32 13.27
N TYR A 17 -3.13 -4.34 14.55
CA TYR A 17 -4.27 -5.10 15.05
C TYR A 17 -5.56 -4.28 14.91
N SER A 18 -6.61 -4.88 14.37
CA SER A 18 -7.93 -4.27 14.25
C SER A 18 -8.89 -4.86 15.27
N GLU A 19 -9.28 -4.08 16.28
CA GLU A 19 -10.28 -4.49 17.28
C GLU A 19 -11.66 -4.76 16.67
N HIS A 20 -12.01 -4.04 15.60
CA HIS A 20 -13.31 -4.20 14.94
C HIS A 20 -13.45 -5.56 14.24
N VAL A 21 -12.33 -6.10 13.75
CA VAL A 21 -12.28 -7.37 13.00
C VAL A 21 -11.74 -8.52 13.83
N GLY A 22 -11.04 -8.20 14.92
CA GLY A 22 -10.28 -9.16 15.71
C GLY A 22 -9.16 -9.81 14.90
N ASP A 23 -8.42 -9.04 14.09
CA ASP A 23 -7.34 -9.57 13.25
C ASP A 23 -6.14 -8.66 13.10
N ASP A 24 -5.02 -9.29 12.74
CA ASP A 24 -3.78 -8.62 12.37
C ASP A 24 -3.73 -8.32 10.87
N PHE A 25 -3.29 -7.11 10.56
CA PHE A 25 -3.04 -6.59 9.23
C PHE A 25 -1.64 -5.98 9.18
N GLU A 26 -1.18 -5.70 7.97
CA GLU A 26 -0.01 -4.88 7.73
C GLU A 26 -0.41 -3.66 6.91
N LEU A 27 0.04 -2.49 7.35
CA LEU A 27 -0.03 -1.26 6.57
C LEU A 27 1.29 -1.08 5.84
N TRP A 28 1.25 -1.17 4.52
CA TRP A 28 2.39 -0.90 3.67
C TRP A 28 2.27 0.53 3.18
N ILE A 29 3.24 1.40 3.48
CA ILE A 29 3.16 2.82 3.19
C ILE A 29 4.28 3.18 2.23
N ALA A 30 3.96 3.86 1.13
CA ALA A 30 4.94 4.44 0.23
C ALA A 30 4.81 5.95 0.21
N GLN A 31 5.91 6.63 0.51
CA GLN A 31 5.96 8.08 0.48
C GLN A 31 5.95 8.59 -0.97
N PRO A 32 5.29 9.73 -1.24
CA PRO A 32 5.41 10.41 -2.51
C PRO A 32 6.86 10.85 -2.73
N GLN A 33 7.31 10.76 -3.97
CA GLN A 33 8.64 11.22 -4.36
C GLN A 33 8.52 12.47 -5.22
N ALA A 34 9.44 13.40 -5.04
CA ALA A 34 9.53 14.56 -5.92
C ALA A 34 9.79 14.12 -7.38
N GLY A 35 9.07 14.74 -8.30
CA GLY A 35 9.31 14.64 -9.75
C GLY A 35 9.95 15.92 -10.29
N PHE A 36 9.61 16.26 -11.54
CA PHE A 36 9.98 17.57 -12.12
C PHE A 36 9.28 18.73 -11.40
N ALA A 37 8.07 18.50 -10.90
CA ALA A 37 7.39 19.44 -10.03
C ALA A 37 7.74 19.13 -8.56
N PRO A 38 8.05 20.16 -7.74
CA PRO A 38 8.30 19.97 -6.32
C PRO A 38 7.04 19.50 -5.60
N LEU A 39 7.22 18.78 -4.49
CA LEU A 39 6.11 18.39 -3.61
C LEU A 39 5.46 19.67 -3.05
N SER A 40 4.14 19.75 -3.17
CA SER A 40 3.37 20.85 -2.56
C SER A 40 3.42 20.74 -1.03
N PRO A 41 3.50 21.85 -0.28
CA PRO A 41 3.44 21.84 1.18
C PRO A 41 2.05 21.46 1.75
N SER A 42 1.04 21.29 0.89
CA SER A 42 -0.26 20.74 1.28
C SER A 42 -0.14 19.29 1.74
N PRO A 43 -1.01 18.80 2.65
CA PRO A 43 -1.02 17.40 3.05
C PRO A 43 -1.10 16.48 1.82
N PRO A 44 -0.35 15.37 1.81
CA PRO A 44 -0.32 14.47 0.67
C PRO A 44 -1.71 13.86 0.45
N GLN A 45 -2.13 13.77 -0.82
CA GLN A 45 -3.31 13.01 -1.17
C GLN A 45 -3.02 11.51 -0.95
N VAL A 46 -3.99 10.78 -0.42
CA VAL A 46 -3.79 9.39 0.01
C VAL A 46 -4.55 8.44 -0.91
N LEU A 47 -3.85 7.44 -1.45
CA LEU A 47 -4.44 6.32 -2.18
C LEU A 47 -4.42 5.07 -1.28
N TYR A 48 -5.59 4.62 -0.87
CA TYR A 48 -5.72 3.34 -0.17
C TYR A 48 -5.79 2.19 -1.17
N VAL A 49 -4.91 1.20 -1.02
CA VAL A 49 -4.82 0.02 -1.88
C VAL A 49 -5.29 -1.20 -1.09
N LEU A 50 -6.46 -1.72 -1.47
CA LEU A 50 -6.94 -2.99 -0.95
C LEU A 50 -6.14 -4.15 -1.53
N ASN A 51 -5.96 -5.19 -0.72
CA ASN A 51 -5.18 -6.36 -1.10
C ASN A 51 -3.74 -6.00 -1.53
N ALA A 52 -3.05 -5.27 -0.67
CA ALA A 52 -1.72 -4.77 -0.93
C ALA A 52 -0.67 -5.87 -1.15
N ASN A 53 -0.87 -7.08 -0.60
CA ASN A 53 -0.01 -8.23 -0.86
C ASN A 53 0.21 -8.50 -2.36
N LEU A 54 -0.77 -8.17 -3.22
CA LEU A 54 -0.68 -8.38 -4.67
C LEU A 54 -0.42 -7.09 -5.44
N PHE A 55 -1.02 -5.96 -5.03
CA PHE A 55 -1.08 -4.75 -5.86
C PHE A 55 -0.17 -3.61 -5.43
N PHE A 56 0.44 -3.69 -4.25
CA PHE A 56 1.16 -2.54 -3.68
C PHE A 56 2.30 -2.04 -4.56
N GLY A 57 3.22 -2.94 -4.98
CA GLY A 57 4.35 -2.55 -5.81
C GLY A 57 3.92 -1.90 -7.13
N THR A 58 2.92 -2.45 -7.80
CA THR A 58 2.36 -1.89 -9.03
C THR A 58 1.76 -0.51 -8.81
N ALA A 59 0.96 -0.34 -7.75
CA ALA A 59 0.34 0.94 -7.42
C ALA A 59 1.40 2.02 -7.11
N VAL A 60 2.44 1.67 -6.36
CA VAL A 60 3.55 2.58 -6.03
C VAL A 60 4.30 3.02 -7.29
N GLU A 61 4.67 2.07 -8.15
CA GLU A 61 5.43 2.41 -9.36
C GLU A 61 4.59 3.20 -10.37
N MET A 62 3.32 2.84 -10.59
CA MET A 62 2.45 3.57 -11.50
C MET A 62 2.21 5.00 -11.05
N THR A 63 1.90 5.21 -9.76
CA THR A 63 1.66 6.56 -9.22
C THR A 63 2.91 7.43 -9.28
N ARG A 64 4.09 6.88 -8.94
CA ARG A 64 5.37 7.59 -9.08
C ARG A 64 5.68 7.93 -10.53
N LEU A 65 5.45 7.01 -11.46
CA LEU A 65 5.72 7.22 -12.88
C LEU A 65 4.79 8.29 -13.48
N MET A 66 3.48 8.20 -13.22
CA MET A 66 2.49 9.19 -13.66
C MET A 66 2.74 10.57 -13.08
N HIS A 67 3.17 10.65 -11.82
CA HIS A 67 3.56 11.91 -11.19
C HIS A 67 4.85 12.47 -11.81
N LYS A 68 5.91 11.66 -11.87
CA LYS A 68 7.25 12.14 -12.26
C LYS A 68 7.38 12.46 -13.74
N LEU A 69 6.81 11.64 -14.64
CA LEU A 69 7.02 11.78 -16.08
C LEU A 69 5.94 12.62 -16.76
N TYR A 70 4.69 12.44 -16.35
CA TYR A 70 3.56 13.00 -17.09
C TYR A 70 2.81 14.10 -16.33
N GLY A 71 3.04 14.22 -15.02
CA GLY A 71 2.28 15.15 -14.16
C GLY A 71 0.78 14.86 -14.13
N GLU A 72 0.37 13.66 -14.53
CA GLU A 72 -1.04 13.24 -14.63
C GLU A 72 -1.68 13.10 -13.25
N LEU A 73 -0.87 12.71 -12.26
CA LEU A 73 -1.28 12.57 -10.88
C LEU A 73 -0.50 13.54 -9.98
N PRO A 74 -1.16 14.08 -8.95
CA PRO A 74 -0.44 14.73 -7.86
C PRO A 74 0.47 13.71 -7.15
N PRO A 75 1.45 14.17 -6.36
CA PRO A 75 2.22 13.27 -5.52
C PRO A 75 1.29 12.59 -4.50
N LEU A 76 1.25 11.26 -4.51
CA LEU A 76 0.35 10.45 -3.68
C LEU A 76 1.12 9.69 -2.59
N LEU A 77 0.58 9.70 -1.37
CA LEU A 77 0.91 8.72 -0.33
C LEU A 77 0.12 7.45 -0.60
N VAL A 78 0.78 6.33 -0.84
CA VAL A 78 0.12 5.05 -1.10
C VAL A 78 0.08 4.25 0.19
N VAL A 79 -1.12 3.90 0.66
CA VAL A 79 -1.33 3.09 1.87
C VAL A 79 -2.00 1.78 1.48
N GLY A 80 -1.20 0.73 1.42
CA GLY A 80 -1.64 -0.63 1.19
C GLY A 80 -2.14 -1.29 2.48
N ILE A 81 -3.29 -1.94 2.41
CA ILE A 81 -3.81 -2.81 3.48
C ILE A 81 -3.54 -4.26 3.06
N ALA A 82 -2.59 -4.88 3.76
CA ALA A 82 -2.11 -6.24 3.54
C ALA A 82 -2.45 -7.16 4.72
N TYR A 83 -2.35 -8.46 4.46
CA TYR A 83 -2.42 -9.51 5.46
C TYR A 83 -1.00 -9.98 5.80
N PRO A 84 -0.71 -10.35 7.07
CA PRO A 84 0.61 -10.77 7.54
C PRO A 84 0.93 -12.22 7.13
N THR A 85 0.67 -12.57 5.87
CA THR A 85 0.91 -13.92 5.33
C THR A 85 1.16 -13.89 3.83
N ALA A 86 2.11 -14.70 3.38
CA ALA A 86 2.39 -14.91 1.95
C ALA A 86 1.49 -15.99 1.31
N ASP A 87 0.71 -16.73 2.10
CA ASP A 87 -0.17 -17.79 1.60
C ASP A 87 -1.42 -17.18 0.93
N GLY A 88 -1.49 -17.28 -0.40
CA GLY A 88 -2.61 -16.76 -1.19
C GLY A 88 -3.96 -17.42 -0.89
N PHE A 89 -3.98 -18.69 -0.48
CA PHE A 89 -5.21 -19.37 -0.07
C PHE A 89 -5.70 -18.82 1.27
N LEU A 90 -4.79 -18.66 2.24
CA LEU A 90 -5.11 -18.05 3.52
C LEU A 90 -5.58 -16.60 3.34
N GLN A 91 -4.91 -15.81 2.50
CA GLN A 91 -5.37 -14.46 2.15
C GLN A 91 -6.79 -14.48 1.56
N GLY A 92 -7.08 -15.41 0.63
CA GLY A 92 -8.41 -15.57 0.05
C GLY A 92 -9.47 -15.91 1.11
N ALA A 93 -9.13 -16.82 2.03
CA ALA A 93 -9.99 -17.18 3.15
C ALA A 93 -10.22 -15.97 4.09
N LEU A 94 -9.18 -15.21 4.43
CA LEU A 94 -9.30 -14.02 5.26
C LEU A 94 -10.22 -12.97 4.62
N ARG A 95 -10.17 -12.81 3.29
CA ARG A 95 -11.09 -11.92 2.55
C ARG A 95 -12.55 -12.42 2.56
N ALA A 96 -12.75 -13.74 2.43
CA ALA A 96 -14.09 -14.32 2.27
C ALA A 96 -14.82 -14.54 3.61
N TYR A 97 -14.10 -14.98 4.63
CA TYR A 97 -14.67 -15.43 5.90
C TYR A 97 -14.72 -14.35 6.97
N ARG A 98 -13.84 -13.33 6.91
CA ARG A 98 -13.91 -12.20 7.83
C ARG A 98 -14.79 -11.13 7.22
N ARG A 99 -16.08 -11.13 7.62
CA ARG A 99 -17.09 -10.16 7.21
C ARG A 99 -16.66 -8.76 7.66
N CYS A 100 -15.84 -8.12 6.86
CA CYS A 100 -15.49 -6.72 7.01
C CYS A 100 -15.73 -6.06 5.66
N TRP A 101 -16.91 -5.47 5.49
CA TRP A 101 -17.08 -4.02 5.37
C TRP A 101 -18.50 -3.64 4.92
N PHE A 102 -18.98 -2.48 5.42
CA PHE A 102 -20.25 -1.79 5.17
C PHE A 102 -21.56 -2.45 5.68
N ARG A 103 -21.73 -2.45 7.00
CA ARG A 103 -23.03 -2.06 7.58
C ARG A 103 -22.78 -0.86 8.49
N SER A 104 -22.90 0.32 7.92
CA SER A 104 -23.30 1.52 8.67
C SER A 104 -24.78 1.42 9.00
#